data_AF-A0A9P6A3R7-F1
#
_entry.id   AF-A0A9P6A3R7-F1
#
_cell.length_a   1.000
_cell.length_b   1.000
_cell.length_c   1.000
_cell.angle_alpha   90.00
_cell.angle_beta   90.00
_cell.angle_gamma   90.00
#
_symmetry.space_group_name_H-M   'P 1'
#
loop_
_entity.id
_entity.type
_entity.pdbx_description
1 polymer ?
#
loop_
_entity_poly.entity_id
_entity_poly.type
_entity_poly.pdbx_seq_one_letter_code
_entity_poly.pdbx_strand_id
1 'polypeptide(L)'
;MHSHLMAEACKKYQPMQLENAYFLYLVLANAIQESASEVGVPGGTPVDLFPILQYLPSWYPGAHYANMARRWRPEMEKVHTVPFNSVLHQIMWHACVAETLH
;
A
#
# COMPACT_ATOMS: atom_id res chain seq x y z
N MET A 1 -22.32 10.38 -28.69
CA MET A 1 -20.87 10.12 -28.83
C MET A 1 -20.11 10.39 -27.53
N HIS A 2 -20.34 11.53 -26.85
CA HIS A 2 -19.73 11.82 -25.53
C HIS A 2 -20.11 10.82 -24.43
N SER A 3 -21.37 10.37 -24.37
CA SER A 3 -21.84 9.39 -23.36
C SER A 3 -21.14 8.02 -23.44
N HIS A 4 -20.81 7.55 -24.64
CA HIS A 4 -20.11 6.26 -24.82
C HIS A 4 -18.65 6.32 -24.38
N LEU A 5 -17.96 7.44 -24.65
CA LEU A 5 -16.57 7.65 -24.20
C LEU A 5 -16.49 7.71 -22.67
N MET A 6 -17.47 8.34 -22.00
CA MET A 6 -17.53 8.37 -20.53
C MET A 6 -17.84 6.99 -19.95
N ALA A 7 -18.74 6.21 -20.57
CA ALA A 7 -19.04 4.85 -20.14
C ALA A 7 -17.81 3.91 -20.24
N GLU A 8 -17.00 4.04 -21.28
CA GLU A 8 -15.72 3.31 -21.39
C GLU A 8 -14.69 3.78 -20.36
N ALA A 9 -14.62 5.09 -20.08
CA ALA A 9 -13.78 5.62 -19.02
C ALA A 9 -14.20 5.12 -17.63
N CYS A 10 -15.51 5.01 -17.33
CA CYS A 10 -15.96 4.49 -16.04
C CYS A 10 -15.55 3.02 -15.83
N LYS A 11 -15.47 2.19 -16.89
CA LYS A 11 -15.00 0.79 -16.79
C LYS A 11 -13.55 0.70 -16.30
N LYS A 12 -12.71 1.69 -16.66
CA LYS A 12 -11.31 1.75 -16.19
C LYS A 12 -11.21 1.88 -14.67
N TYR A 13 -12.18 2.56 -14.05
CA TYR A 13 -12.22 2.82 -12.61
C TYR A 13 -13.18 1.89 -11.86
N GLN A 14 -13.64 0.81 -12.49
CA GLN A 14 -14.55 -0.12 -11.84
C GLN A 14 -13.93 -0.63 -10.52
N PRO A 15 -14.67 -0.53 -9.41
CA PRO A 15 -14.14 -0.94 -8.12
C PRO A 15 -13.90 -2.44 -8.08
N MET A 16 -12.90 -2.84 -7.29
CA MET A 16 -12.61 -4.24 -7.04
C MET A 16 -13.79 -4.91 -6.34
N GLN A 17 -14.11 -6.16 -6.73
CA GLN A 17 -15.14 -6.95 -6.06
C GLN A 17 -14.77 -7.23 -4.60
N LEU A 18 -15.76 -7.32 -3.72
CA LEU A 18 -15.54 -7.43 -2.26
C LEU A 18 -14.68 -8.64 -1.86
N GLU A 19 -14.87 -9.79 -2.51
CA GLU A 19 -14.09 -11.01 -2.24
C GLU A 19 -12.60 -10.85 -2.61
N ASN A 20 -12.32 -10.26 -3.77
CA ASN A 20 -10.95 -9.97 -4.22
C ASN A 20 -10.28 -8.92 -3.32
N ALA A 21 -11.04 -7.91 -2.90
CA ALA A 21 -10.56 -6.89 -1.99
C ALA A 21 -10.21 -7.49 -0.62
N TYR A 22 -11.07 -8.34 -0.08
CA TYR A 22 -10.82 -9.04 1.18
C TYR A 22 -9.54 -9.89 1.12
N PHE A 23 -9.38 -10.73 0.09
CA PHE A 23 -8.18 -11.53 -0.08
C PHE A 23 -6.93 -10.66 -0.19
N LEU A 24 -6.97 -9.57 -0.97
CA LEU A 24 -5.86 -8.64 -1.09
C LEU A 24 -5.48 -8.01 0.25
N TYR A 25 -6.45 -7.58 1.05
CA TYR A 25 -6.19 -7.00 2.38
C TYR A 25 -5.64 -8.02 3.36
N LEU A 26 -6.09 -9.27 3.32
CA LEU A 26 -5.51 -10.34 4.13
C LEU A 26 -4.04 -10.58 3.79
N VAL A 27 -3.69 -10.61 2.50
CA VAL A 27 -2.30 -10.78 2.06
C VAL A 27 -1.43 -9.62 2.55
N LEU A 28 -1.93 -8.38 2.45
CA LEU A 28 -1.23 -7.21 2.97
C LEU A 28 -1.06 -7.28 4.50
N ALA A 29 -2.09 -7.68 5.24
CA ALA A 29 -2.02 -7.84 6.69
C ALA A 29 -0.99 -8.89 7.11
N ASN A 30 -0.95 -10.03 6.42
CA ASN A 30 0.03 -11.08 6.67
C ASN A 30 1.46 -10.60 6.39
N ALA A 31 1.67 -9.85 5.29
CA ALA A 31 2.99 -9.30 4.95
C ALA A 31 3.48 -8.31 6.02
N ILE A 32 2.60 -7.48 6.59
CA ILE A 32 2.96 -6.60 7.72
C ILE A 32 3.38 -7.43 8.92
N GLN A 33 2.60 -8.46 9.25
CA GLN A 33 2.87 -9.27 10.43
C GLN A 33 4.20 -10.02 10.32
N GLU A 34 4.51 -10.57 9.15
CA GLU A 34 5.81 -11.17 8.86
C GLU A 34 6.93 -10.13 8.98
N SER A 35 6.76 -8.94 8.38
CA SER A 35 7.73 -7.85 8.48
C SER A 35 7.97 -7.39 9.92
N ALA A 36 6.93 -7.35 10.76
CA ALA A 36 7.03 -6.95 12.16
C ALA A 36 7.78 -8.01 13.00
N SER A 37 7.68 -9.29 12.62
CA SER A 37 8.44 -10.36 13.26
C SER A 37 9.93 -10.34 12.90
N GLU A 38 10.26 -9.91 11.67
CA GLU A 38 11.66 -9.81 11.21
C GLU A 38 12.34 -8.50 11.64
N VAL A 39 11.66 -7.36 11.50
CA VAL A 39 12.21 -6.03 11.82
C VAL A 39 12.17 -5.78 13.33
N GLY A 40 11.25 -6.42 14.04
CA GLY A 40 10.94 -6.18 15.44
C GLY A 40 9.83 -5.15 15.62
N VAL A 41 9.39 -5.00 16.87
CA VAL A 41 8.32 -4.05 17.23
C VAL A 41 8.78 -2.63 16.87
N PRO A 42 7.93 -1.80 16.21
CA PRO A 42 8.24 -0.39 15.98
C PRO A 42 8.60 0.29 17.31
N GLY A 43 9.76 0.95 17.38
CA GLY A 43 10.28 1.57 18.61
C GLY A 43 11.15 0.65 19.48
N GLY A 44 11.25 -0.64 19.14
CA GLY A 44 12.13 -1.61 19.79
C GLY A 44 13.46 -1.82 19.06
N THR A 45 13.64 -1.20 17.89
CA THR A 45 14.85 -1.39 17.10
C THR A 45 15.90 -0.32 17.43
N PRO A 46 17.21 -0.65 17.35
CA PRO A 46 18.26 0.36 17.53
C PRO A 46 18.11 1.55 16.57
N VAL A 47 17.55 1.33 15.38
CA VAL A 47 17.31 2.36 14.35
C VAL A 47 16.28 3.40 14.81
N ASP A 48 15.30 3.00 15.63
CA ASP A 48 14.30 3.92 16.17
C ASP A 48 14.87 4.81 17.28
N LEU A 49 15.80 4.28 18.07
CA LEU A 49 16.49 5.01 19.15
C LEU A 49 17.59 5.93 18.61
N PHE A 50 18.31 5.49 17.58
CA PHE A 50 19.39 6.24 16.95
C PHE A 50 19.12 6.37 15.44
N PRO A 51 18.43 7.43 15.00
CA PRO A 51 18.03 7.60 13.60
C PRO A 51 19.22 7.72 12.63
N ILE A 52 20.44 7.95 13.14
CA ILE A 52 21.68 7.94 12.34
C ILE A 52 21.94 6.56 11.71
N LEU A 53 21.50 5.47 12.37
CA LEU A 53 21.73 4.09 11.89
C LEU A 53 21.03 3.79 10.56
N GLN A 54 20.00 4.56 10.15
CA GLN A 54 19.30 4.33 8.88
C GLN A 54 20.16 4.61 7.64
N TYR A 55 21.16 5.50 7.78
CA TYR A 55 22.05 5.91 6.70
C TYR A 55 23.28 5.01 6.57
N LEU A 56 23.41 4.00 7.43
CA LEU A 56 24.55 3.10 7.36
C LEU A 56 24.52 2.29 6.05
N PRO A 57 25.66 2.20 5.35
CA PRO A 57 25.78 1.38 4.16
C PRO A 57 25.64 -0.11 4.54
N SER A 58 25.19 -0.93 3.59
CA SER A 58 24.81 -2.33 3.84
C SER A 58 25.95 -3.22 4.36
N TRP A 59 27.20 -2.81 4.17
CA TRP A 59 28.40 -3.53 4.60
C TRP A 59 28.79 -3.29 6.07
N TYR A 60 28.21 -2.29 6.75
CA TYR A 60 28.65 -1.89 8.08
C TYR A 60 28.13 -2.87 9.17
N PRO A 61 28.98 -3.32 10.12
CA PRO A 61 28.56 -4.21 11.21
C PRO A 61 27.52 -3.49 12.10
N GLY A 62 26.30 -4.03 12.15
CA GLY A 62 25.16 -3.40 12.84
C GLY A 62 24.13 -2.73 11.91
N ALA A 63 24.39 -2.64 10.60
CA ALA A 63 23.42 -2.16 9.61
C ALA A 63 22.30 -3.19 9.28
N HIS A 64 22.23 -4.31 10.01
CA HIS A 64 21.24 -5.37 9.79
C HIS A 64 19.81 -4.81 9.83
N TYR A 65 19.46 -4.06 10.88
CA TYR A 65 18.14 -3.44 11.03
C TYR A 65 17.85 -2.41 9.93
N ALA A 66 18.86 -1.62 9.52
CA ALA A 66 18.71 -0.64 8.44
C ALA A 66 18.47 -1.31 7.08
N ASN A 67 19.10 -2.47 6.82
CA ASN A 67 18.89 -3.27 5.63
C ASN A 67 17.50 -3.94 5.62
N MET A 68 17.05 -4.46 6.77
CA MET A 68 15.69 -5.02 6.91
C MET A 68 14.62 -3.95 6.71
N ALA A 69 14.77 -2.78 7.33
CA ALA A 69 13.86 -1.65 7.10
C ALA A 69 13.81 -1.24 5.62
N ARG A 70 14.95 -1.23 4.92
CA ARG A 70 15.00 -0.95 3.47
C ARG A 70 14.27 -1.99 2.64
N ARG A 71 14.38 -3.27 3.01
CA ARG A 71 13.72 -4.39 2.34
C ARG A 71 12.20 -4.33 2.48
N TRP A 72 11.70 -3.98 3.67
CA TRP A 72 10.27 -4.01 4.00
C TRP A 72 9.52 -2.71 3.70
N ARG A 73 10.22 -1.58 3.53
CA ARG A 73 9.65 -0.29 3.10
C ARG A 73 8.60 -0.39 1.98
N PRO A 74 8.88 -1.02 0.82
CA PRO A 74 7.92 -1.06 -0.28
C PRO A 74 6.65 -1.84 0.06
N GLU A 75 6.73 -2.89 0.89
CA GLU A 75 5.54 -3.63 1.31
C GLU A 75 4.68 -2.80 2.27
N MET A 76 5.31 -2.09 3.21
CA MET A 76 4.62 -1.16 4.11
C MET A 76 3.95 -0.01 3.36
N GLU A 77 4.55 0.46 2.27
CA GLU A 77 3.95 1.49 1.42
C GLU A 77 2.66 0.99 0.73
N LYS A 78 2.64 -0.26 0.25
CA LYS A 78 1.45 -0.86 -0.37
C LYS A 78 0.28 -0.97 0.58
N VAL A 79 0.54 -1.26 1.86
CA VAL A 79 -0.49 -1.38 2.91
C VAL A 79 -1.34 -0.11 3.00
N HIS A 80 -0.73 1.06 2.83
CA HIS A 80 -1.46 2.33 2.83
C HIS A 80 -1.99 2.71 1.45
N THR A 81 -1.17 2.50 0.41
CA THR A 81 -1.47 2.96 -0.94
C THR A 81 -2.62 2.19 -1.59
N VAL A 82 -2.68 0.87 -1.38
CA VAL A 82 -3.70 -0.01 -1.98
C VAL A 82 -5.13 0.32 -1.51
N PRO A 83 -5.44 0.37 -0.18
CA PRO A 83 -6.78 0.72 0.27
C PRO A 83 -7.16 2.15 -0.11
N PHE A 84 -6.21 3.09 -0.01
CA PHE A 84 -6.46 4.47 -0.36
C PHE A 84 -6.85 4.63 -1.84
N ASN A 85 -6.09 4.03 -2.75
CA ASN A 85 -6.41 4.05 -4.18
C ASN A 85 -7.72 3.31 -4.51
N SER A 86 -8.05 2.25 -3.76
CA SER A 86 -9.31 1.53 -3.92
C SER A 86 -10.51 2.40 -3.63
N VAL A 87 -10.46 3.19 -2.55
CA VAL A 87 -11.53 4.15 -2.20
C VAL A 87 -11.58 5.30 -3.22
N LEU A 88 -10.43 5.82 -3.66
CA LEU A 88 -10.41 6.83 -4.72
C LEU A 88 -11.07 6.33 -6.01
N HIS A 89 -10.77 5.10 -6.43
CA HIS A 89 -11.42 4.48 -7.57
C HIS A 89 -12.93 4.35 -7.38
N GLN A 90 -13.40 3.98 -6.18
CA GLN A 90 -14.83 3.95 -5.86
C GLN A 90 -15.48 5.32 -5.99
N ILE A 91 -14.87 6.36 -5.42
CA ILE A 91 -15.39 7.74 -5.49
C ILE A 91 -15.45 8.21 -6.94
N MET A 92 -14.38 7.99 -7.71
CA MET A 92 -14.32 8.36 -9.13
C MET A 92 -15.35 7.59 -9.95
N TRP A 93 -15.55 6.31 -9.66
CA TRP A 93 -16.57 5.50 -10.32
C TRP A 93 -17.97 6.04 -10.04
N HIS A 94 -18.29 6.38 -8.78
CA HIS A 94 -19.58 6.97 -8.42
C HIS A 94 -19.82 8.33 -9.10
N ALA A 95 -18.81 9.19 -9.16
CA ALA A 95 -18.89 10.47 -9.86
C ALA A 95 -19.13 10.28 -11.37
N CYS A 96 -18.39 9.37 -11.99
CA CYS A 96 -18.52 9.03 -13.42
C CYS A 96 -19.91 8.49 -13.76
N VAL A 97 -20.43 7.57 -12.94
CA VAL A 97 -21.77 7.00 -13.12
C VAL A 97 -22.85 8.06 -12.98
N ALA A 98 -22.74 8.95 -11.99
CA ALA A 98 -23.70 10.04 -11.79
C ALA A 98 -23.77 11.01 -12.99
N GLU A 99 -22.63 11.30 -13.62
CA GLU A 99 -22.53 12.14 -14.80
C GLU A 99 -23.03 11.45 -16.07
N THR A 100 -22.88 10.12 -16.21
CA THR A 100 -23.44 9.38 -17.34
C THR A 100 -24.95 9.13 -17.27
N LEU A 101 -25.55 9.27 -16.08
CA LEU A 101 -26.99 9.11 -15.85
C LEU A 101 -27.78 10.41 -16.12
N HIS A 102 -27.10 11.55 -16.25
CA HIS A 102 -27.66 12.83 -16.68
C HIS A 102 -27.43 13.04 -18.20
#